data_AF-A0A090VH19-F1
#
_entry.id   AF-A0A090VH19-F1
#
_cell.length_a   1.000
_cell.length_b   1.000
_cell.length_c   1.000
_cell.angle_alpha   90.00
_cell.angle_beta   90.00
_cell.angle_gamma   90.00
#
_symmetry.space_group_name_H-M   'P 1'
#
loop_
_entity.id
_entity.type
_entity.pdbx_description
1 polymer ?
#
loop_
_entity_poly.entity_id
_entity_poly.type
_entity_poly.pdbx_seq_one_letter_code
_entity_poly.pdbx_strand_id
1 'polypeptide(L)'
;MKLKDIYKPLLVLFVVNLFLISCKEKQKTIVENVTNEKILEQNSEINTDFPVYSEKGESKSDSTQIILRGIITLGHEVSSFSPCGDDKEFWIIAKEELTELYFKLTKNKAPYSPIFVRIEIIDKGKSEDGFAADYDSTYEVVNILEARNISDIDCE
;
A
#
# COMPACT_ATOMS: atom_id res chain seq x y z
N MET A 1 7.82 50.68 42.47
CA MET A 1 7.99 49.38 41.78
C MET A 1 8.15 49.67 40.30
N LYS A 2 9.33 49.40 39.72
CA LYS A 2 9.71 49.92 38.40
C LYS A 2 8.95 49.18 37.30
N LEU A 3 8.35 49.93 36.36
CA LEU A 3 7.59 49.43 35.19
C LEU A 3 8.45 48.61 34.20
N LYS A 4 9.70 48.27 34.56
CA LYS A 4 10.66 47.58 33.70
C LYS A 4 10.71 46.07 33.88
N ASP A 5 10.01 45.54 34.88
CA ASP A 5 10.13 44.13 35.25
C ASP A 5 8.95 43.26 34.77
N ILE A 6 7.99 43.83 34.03
CA ILE A 6 6.81 43.11 33.50
C ILE A 6 6.95 42.76 32.01
N TYR A 7 7.76 43.51 31.23
CA TYR A 7 7.93 43.22 29.81
C TYR A 7 8.95 42.11 29.51
N LYS A 8 9.74 41.68 30.50
CA LYS A 8 10.78 40.65 30.35
C LYS A 8 10.23 39.22 30.15
N PRO A 9 9.12 38.78 30.80
CA PRO A 9 8.49 37.51 30.45
C PRO A 9 7.62 37.58 29.18
N LEU A 10 7.07 38.76 28.84
CA LEU A 10 6.22 38.93 27.65
C LEU A 10 7.02 38.89 26.34
N LEU A 11 8.28 39.35 26.38
CA LEU A 11 9.16 39.33 25.21
C LEU A 11 9.71 37.93 24.88
N VAL A 12 9.72 36.99 25.83
CA VAL A 12 10.17 35.60 25.61
C VAL A 12 9.10 34.75 24.93
N LEU A 13 7.80 35.05 25.15
CA LEU A 13 6.70 34.32 24.50
C LEU A 13 6.59 34.58 22.99
N PHE A 14 7.05 35.76 22.51
CA PHE A 14 6.98 36.13 21.10
C PHE A 14 8.07 35.51 20.23
N VAL A 15 9.23 35.14 20.80
CA VAL A 15 10.37 34.60 20.03
C VAL A 15 10.24 33.10 19.76
N VAL A 16 9.54 32.36 20.62
CA VAL A 16 9.30 30.91 20.44
C VAL A 16 8.29 30.63 19.33
N ASN A 17 7.36 31.56 19.07
CA ASN A 17 6.34 31.41 18.03
C ASN A 17 6.78 31.94 16.64
N LEU A 18 8.02 32.42 16.50
CA LEU A 18 8.59 32.86 15.22
C LEU A 18 9.52 31.82 14.56
N PHE A 19 9.74 30.65 15.16
CA PHE A 19 10.66 29.62 14.64
C PHE A 19 9.99 28.37 14.04
N LEU A 20 8.66 28.28 14.01
CA LEU A 20 7.92 27.14 13.41
C LEU A 20 7.21 27.44 12.09
N ILE A 21 7.47 28.59 11.46
CA ILE A 21 7.10 28.86 10.06
C ILE A 21 8.34 28.74 9.18
N SER A 22 9.11 27.66 9.37
CA SER A 22 10.19 27.29 8.47
C SER A 22 9.60 26.64 7.21
N CYS A 23 9.42 27.49 6.20
CA CYS A 23 9.37 27.21 4.76
C CYS A 23 8.41 26.10 4.28
N LYS A 24 7.14 26.46 4.13
CA LYS A 24 6.34 25.99 3.00
C LYS A 24 6.61 26.92 1.80
N GLU A 25 6.69 26.33 0.61
CA GLU A 25 6.74 26.93 -0.74
C GLU A 25 8.14 27.19 -1.36
N LYS A 26 8.57 26.40 -2.36
CA LYS A 26 8.42 26.68 -3.81
C LYS A 26 9.44 25.86 -4.65
N GLN A 27 8.94 24.93 -5.48
CA GLN A 27 9.30 24.82 -6.90
C GLN A 27 8.38 23.79 -7.60
N LYS A 28 7.19 24.28 -7.98
CA LYS A 28 6.51 23.88 -9.21
C LYS A 28 7.17 24.70 -10.32
N THR A 29 7.71 24.06 -11.37
CA THR A 29 7.82 24.50 -12.79
C THR A 29 9.01 23.81 -13.48
N ILE A 30 8.80 22.59 -14.01
CA ILE A 30 9.41 21.98 -15.22
C ILE A 30 8.42 20.82 -15.50
N VAL A 31 7.44 20.87 -16.40
CA VAL A 31 7.53 20.87 -17.86
C VAL A 31 6.18 21.41 -18.39
N GLU A 32 6.18 22.60 -18.96
CA GLU A 32 5.18 23.02 -19.96
C GLU A 32 5.98 23.55 -21.15
N ASN A 33 6.37 22.65 -22.05
CA ASN A 33 6.80 22.95 -23.42
C ASN A 33 7.21 21.68 -24.19
N VAL A 34 6.27 20.77 -24.45
CA VAL A 34 6.28 20.04 -25.73
C VAL A 34 4.84 19.95 -26.24
N THR A 35 4.43 21.05 -26.88
CA THR A 35 3.52 21.11 -28.03
C THR A 35 2.58 19.93 -28.24
N ASN A 36 1.31 20.13 -27.87
CA ASN A 36 0.20 19.62 -28.66
C ASN A 36 0.22 20.37 -30.00
N GLU A 37 0.48 19.65 -31.09
CA GLU A 37 -0.02 19.87 -32.46
C GLU A 37 0.63 18.78 -33.35
N LYS A 38 -0.20 18.03 -34.09
CA LYS A 38 0.05 16.79 -34.87
C LYS A 38 0.07 15.49 -34.04
N ILE A 39 -0.78 14.49 -34.23
CA ILE A 39 -1.74 14.15 -35.30
C ILE A 39 -2.91 13.41 -34.65
N LEU A 40 -4.11 13.96 -34.91
CA LEU A 40 -5.36 13.24 -34.96
C LEU A 40 -5.40 12.55 -36.34
N GLU A 41 -5.23 11.24 -36.36
CA GLU A 41 -5.53 10.26 -37.41
C GLU A 41 -4.73 9.03 -36.98
N GLN A 42 -5.31 7.98 -36.41
CA GLN A 42 -6.36 7.17 -37.00
C GLN A 42 -7.29 6.62 -35.88
N ASN A 43 -8.58 6.96 -35.96
CA ASN A 43 -9.72 6.03 -35.96
C ASN A 43 -9.41 4.59 -35.50
N SER A 44 -10.18 3.91 -34.66
CA SER A 44 -11.62 3.95 -34.42
C SER A 44 -11.96 2.73 -33.55
N GLU A 45 -13.07 2.80 -32.82
CA GLU A 45 -13.78 1.67 -32.22
C GLU A 45 -13.15 1.02 -30.97
N ILE A 46 -13.53 1.52 -29.79
CA ILE A 46 -13.75 0.62 -28.65
C ILE A 46 -15.14 0.01 -28.89
N ASN A 47 -15.15 -1.04 -29.72
CA ASN A 47 -16.24 -1.99 -29.78
C ASN A 47 -16.11 -2.92 -28.58
N THR A 48 -17.25 -3.21 -27.97
CA THR A 48 -17.47 -4.21 -26.94
C THR A 48 -16.81 -5.53 -27.34
N ASP A 49 -16.02 -6.14 -26.45
CA ASP A 49 -16.22 -7.56 -26.13
C ASP A 49 -15.37 -8.03 -24.94
N PHE A 50 -16.06 -8.77 -24.10
CA PHE A 50 -15.63 -9.55 -22.96
C PHE A 50 -14.52 -10.53 -23.38
N PRO A 51 -13.32 -10.57 -22.75
CA PRO A 51 -12.32 -11.56 -23.13
C PRO A 51 -12.69 -12.93 -22.55
N VAL A 52 -13.18 -13.78 -23.45
CA VAL A 52 -13.30 -15.22 -23.35
C VAL A 52 -11.95 -15.85 -23.00
N TYR A 53 -11.95 -16.71 -21.97
CA TYR A 53 -10.83 -17.54 -21.56
C TYR A 53 -10.48 -18.56 -22.66
N SER A 54 -9.22 -18.63 -23.07
CA SER A 54 -8.69 -19.75 -23.86
C SER A 54 -7.33 -20.20 -23.34
N GLU A 55 -7.19 -21.52 -23.27
CA GLU A 55 -6.12 -22.25 -22.61
C GLU A 55 -4.72 -22.17 -23.26
N LYS A 56 -3.72 -22.25 -22.36
CA LYS A 56 -2.45 -23.00 -22.43
C LYS A 56 -1.47 -22.71 -23.57
N GLY A 57 -0.45 -21.93 -23.21
CA GLY A 57 0.86 -21.91 -23.84
C GLY A 57 1.93 -21.57 -22.80
N GLU A 58 2.93 -22.45 -22.65
CA GLU A 58 4.09 -22.22 -21.79
C GLU A 58 4.94 -21.10 -22.40
N SER A 59 4.85 -19.90 -21.83
CA SER A 59 5.67 -18.75 -22.23
C SER A 59 5.98 -17.91 -21.00
N LYS A 60 7.28 -17.78 -20.71
CA LYS A 60 7.92 -16.88 -19.73
C LYS A 60 6.97 -15.77 -19.25
N SER A 61 6.33 -16.00 -18.10
CA SER A 61 5.27 -15.15 -17.59
C SER A 61 5.82 -13.76 -17.34
N ASP A 62 5.34 -12.78 -18.10
CA ASP A 62 5.43 -11.39 -17.69
C ASP A 62 4.53 -11.24 -16.46
N SER A 63 5.08 -11.53 -15.29
CA SER A 63 4.34 -11.54 -14.03
C SER A 63 3.96 -10.10 -13.73
N THR A 64 2.70 -9.76 -14.00
CA THR A 64 2.16 -8.43 -13.72
C THR A 64 2.22 -8.19 -12.21
N GLN A 65 2.95 -7.16 -11.80
CA GLN A 65 3.00 -6.73 -10.41
C GLN A 65 1.81 -5.83 -10.11
N ILE A 66 1.13 -6.09 -9.01
CA ILE A 66 -0.11 -5.40 -8.62
C ILE A 66 0.07 -4.85 -7.21
N ILE A 67 -0.27 -3.58 -7.00
CA ILE A 67 -0.30 -2.98 -5.66
C ILE A 67 -1.69 -3.16 -5.07
N LEU A 68 -1.78 -3.87 -3.94
CA LEU A 68 -3.00 -4.08 -3.19
C LEU A 68 -2.85 -3.52 -1.78
N ARG A 69 -3.96 -3.08 -1.20
CA ARG A 69 -4.08 -2.81 0.24
C ARG A 69 -5.06 -3.81 0.83
N GLY A 70 -4.84 -4.21 2.07
CA GLY A 70 -5.67 -5.22 2.71
C GLY A 70 -5.22 -5.59 4.10
N ILE A 71 -5.83 -6.65 4.61
CA ILE A 71 -5.59 -7.20 5.93
C ILE A 71 -4.79 -8.49 5.76
N ILE A 72 -3.72 -8.66 6.55
CA ILE A 72 -2.90 -9.87 6.55
C ILE A 72 -2.87 -10.50 7.95
N THR A 73 -2.89 -11.83 7.98
CA THR A 73 -2.77 -12.64 9.20
C THR A 73 -1.79 -13.78 8.98
N LEU A 74 -0.76 -13.87 9.83
CA LEU A 74 0.27 -14.92 9.78
C LEU A 74 0.31 -15.76 11.06
N GLY A 75 0.61 -17.04 10.92
CA GLY A 75 0.89 -18.00 11.99
C GLY A 75 1.24 -19.40 11.46
N HIS A 76 1.23 -20.42 12.31
CA HIS A 76 1.77 -21.74 11.95
C HIS A 76 1.04 -22.45 10.79
N GLU A 77 -0.24 -22.17 10.59
CA GLU A 77 -1.09 -22.79 9.55
C GLU A 77 -1.92 -21.75 8.79
N VAL A 78 -1.61 -20.46 9.00
CA VAL A 78 -2.35 -19.33 8.43
C VAL A 78 -1.35 -18.36 7.82
N SER A 79 -1.55 -18.03 6.55
CA SER A 79 -0.82 -16.99 5.85
C SER A 79 -1.81 -16.30 4.92
N SER A 80 -2.78 -15.59 5.49
CA SER A 80 -3.92 -15.08 4.73
C SER A 80 -3.80 -13.59 4.43
N PHE A 81 -4.34 -13.20 3.28
CA PHE A 81 -4.49 -11.82 2.84
C PHE A 81 -5.89 -11.58 2.27
N SER A 82 -6.59 -10.60 2.81
CA SER A 82 -7.89 -10.12 2.32
C SER A 82 -7.73 -8.71 1.74
N PRO A 83 -7.82 -8.52 0.41
CA PRO A 83 -7.78 -7.19 -0.20
C PRO A 83 -8.96 -6.35 0.28
N CYS A 84 -8.75 -5.05 0.49
CA CYS A 84 -9.87 -4.16 0.77
C CYS A 84 -10.82 -4.09 -0.44
N GLY A 85 -12.13 -4.16 -0.20
CA GLY A 85 -13.16 -4.05 -1.25
C GLY A 85 -13.40 -5.33 -2.04
N ASP A 86 -12.82 -6.45 -1.63
CA ASP A 86 -13.05 -7.80 -2.17
C ASP A 86 -13.48 -8.72 -1.00
N ASP A 87 -14.29 -9.74 -1.29
CA ASP A 87 -14.71 -10.77 -0.32
C ASP A 87 -13.86 -12.04 -0.40
N LYS A 88 -12.90 -12.08 -1.32
CA LYS A 88 -11.93 -13.17 -1.50
C LYS A 88 -10.79 -13.15 -0.48
N GLU A 89 -10.20 -14.33 -0.29
CA GLU A 89 -9.05 -14.51 0.57
C GLU A 89 -7.93 -15.26 -0.17
N PHE A 90 -6.70 -14.80 0.01
CA PHE A 90 -5.53 -15.28 -0.71
C PHE A 90 -4.48 -15.81 0.26
N TRP A 91 -3.77 -16.87 -0.15
CA TRP A 91 -2.59 -17.31 0.57
C TRP A 91 -1.42 -16.37 0.22
N ILE A 92 -0.73 -15.85 1.21
CA ILE A 92 0.40 -14.94 1.02
C ILE A 92 1.72 -15.67 1.24
N ILE A 93 2.61 -15.62 0.25
CA ILE A 93 4.02 -15.96 0.41
C ILE A 93 4.72 -14.68 0.89
N ALA A 94 4.74 -14.51 2.21
CA ALA A 94 5.38 -13.37 2.86
C ALA A 94 6.91 -13.48 2.77
N LYS A 95 7.56 -12.37 2.46
CA LYS A 95 9.03 -12.24 2.61
C LYS A 95 9.40 -12.18 4.10
N GLU A 96 10.68 -12.42 4.38
CA GLU A 96 11.24 -12.34 5.74
C GLU A 96 10.95 -10.99 6.39
N GLU A 97 11.17 -9.89 5.65
CA GLU A 97 10.90 -8.52 6.13
C GLU A 97 9.43 -8.33 6.57
N LEU A 98 8.47 -8.83 5.79
CA LEU A 98 7.04 -8.73 6.14
C LEU A 98 6.72 -9.57 7.37
N THR A 99 7.31 -10.76 7.46
CA THR A 99 7.16 -11.68 8.58
C THR A 99 7.67 -11.07 9.88
N GLU A 100 8.85 -10.45 9.85
CA GLU A 100 9.43 -9.74 11.01
C GLU A 100 8.58 -8.54 11.43
N LEU A 101 8.15 -7.70 10.47
CA LEU A 101 7.27 -6.56 10.73
C LEU A 101 5.95 -7.02 11.37
N TYR A 102 5.36 -8.10 10.86
CA TYR A 102 4.13 -8.68 11.40
C TYR A 102 4.31 -9.10 12.86
N PHE A 103 5.31 -9.92 13.17
CA PHE A 103 5.51 -10.41 14.54
C PHE A 103 5.92 -9.28 15.50
N LYS A 104 6.58 -8.23 15.02
CA LYS A 104 6.84 -7.03 15.80
C LYS A 104 5.55 -6.27 16.14
N LEU A 105 4.66 -6.10 15.18
CA LEU A 105 3.38 -5.40 15.37
C LEU A 105 2.39 -6.19 16.25
N THR A 106 2.51 -7.52 16.27
CA THR A 106 1.58 -8.42 16.97
C THR A 106 2.12 -9.00 18.28
N LYS A 107 3.37 -8.72 18.67
CA LYS A 107 4.08 -9.32 19.83
C LYS A 107 3.27 -9.43 21.13
N ASN A 108 2.39 -8.48 21.42
CA ASN A 108 1.59 -8.43 22.65
C ASN A 108 0.08 -8.48 22.38
N LYS A 109 -0.32 -9.04 21.24
CA LYS A 109 -1.72 -9.20 20.85
C LYS A 109 -2.13 -10.67 20.92
N ALA A 110 -3.42 -10.94 20.72
CA ALA A 110 -3.90 -12.31 20.58
C ALA A 110 -3.18 -13.02 19.42
N PRO A 111 -2.97 -14.34 19.48
CA PRO A 111 -2.49 -15.11 18.33
C PRO A 111 -3.32 -14.81 17.09
N TYR A 112 -2.66 -14.78 15.92
CA TYR A 112 -3.31 -14.49 14.63
C TYR A 112 -3.99 -13.11 14.58
N SER A 113 -3.48 -12.12 15.32
CA SER A 113 -4.01 -10.75 15.23
C SER A 113 -3.69 -10.13 13.88
N PRO A 114 -4.68 -9.59 13.16
CA PRO A 114 -4.46 -9.00 11.84
C PRO A 114 -3.68 -7.68 11.91
N ILE A 115 -3.01 -7.36 10.82
CA ILE A 115 -2.44 -6.03 10.55
C ILE A 115 -2.91 -5.52 9.19
N PHE A 116 -2.90 -4.20 9.03
CA PHE A 116 -3.13 -3.58 7.73
C PHE A 116 -1.83 -3.49 6.95
N VAL A 117 -1.88 -3.79 5.65
CA VAL A 117 -0.75 -3.66 4.75
C VAL A 117 -1.12 -3.01 3.43
N ARG A 118 -0.11 -2.42 2.79
CA ARG A 118 -0.13 -2.06 1.38
C ARG A 118 1.12 -2.66 0.75
N ILE A 119 0.93 -3.58 -0.18
CA ILE A 119 1.97 -4.45 -0.72
C ILE A 119 1.87 -4.52 -2.23
N GLU A 120 3.01 -4.68 -2.88
CA GLU A 120 3.10 -5.09 -4.28
C GLU A 120 3.25 -6.60 -4.33
N ILE A 121 2.46 -7.26 -5.17
CA ILE A 121 2.41 -8.72 -5.28
C ILE A 121 2.55 -9.20 -6.72
N ILE A 122 2.89 -10.48 -6.86
CA ILE A 122 2.71 -11.28 -8.07
C ILE A 122 1.71 -12.39 -7.77
N ASP A 123 0.70 -12.55 -8.60
CA ASP A 123 -0.21 -13.70 -8.54
C ASP A 123 0.51 -14.96 -9.06
N LYS A 124 0.55 -16.00 -8.24
CA LYS A 124 1.16 -17.30 -8.54
C LYS A 124 0.15 -18.37 -8.95
N GLY A 125 -1.13 -18.03 -8.95
CA GLY A 125 -2.23 -18.95 -9.19
C GLY A 125 -2.62 -19.75 -7.94
N LYS A 126 -3.71 -20.50 -8.09
CA LYS A 126 -4.26 -21.37 -7.04
C LYS A 126 -3.29 -22.52 -6.74
N SER A 127 -3.08 -22.79 -5.45
CA SER A 127 -2.35 -23.97 -5.00
C SER A 127 -3.26 -25.20 -5.06
N GLU A 128 -2.69 -26.36 -5.36
CA GLU A 128 -3.39 -27.64 -5.38
C GLU A 128 -3.10 -28.50 -4.12
N ASP A 129 -2.23 -28.03 -3.22
CA ASP A 129 -1.85 -28.77 -2.00
C ASP A 129 -1.58 -27.82 -0.81
N GLY A 130 -1.56 -28.40 0.40
CA GLY A 130 -1.34 -27.74 1.68
C GLY A 130 -2.46 -26.79 2.08
N PHE A 131 -2.21 -25.98 3.11
CA PHE A 131 -3.16 -24.95 3.58
C PHE A 131 -3.54 -23.93 2.50
N ALA A 132 -2.64 -23.68 1.54
CA ALA A 132 -2.87 -22.72 0.46
C ALA A 132 -3.97 -23.16 -0.52
N ALA A 133 -4.33 -24.46 -0.58
CA ALA A 133 -5.36 -24.97 -1.50
C ALA A 133 -6.78 -24.45 -1.17
N ASP A 134 -7.01 -24.07 0.09
CA ASP A 134 -8.29 -23.56 0.59
C ASP A 134 -8.56 -22.09 0.21
N TYR A 135 -7.58 -21.41 -0.41
CA TYR A 135 -7.65 -20.00 -0.78
C TYR A 135 -7.92 -19.81 -2.29
N ASP A 136 -8.34 -18.61 -2.68
CA ASP A 136 -8.68 -18.30 -4.08
C ASP A 136 -7.46 -18.35 -5.01
N SER A 137 -6.32 -17.82 -4.55
CA SER A 137 -5.03 -17.88 -5.22
C SER A 137 -3.88 -17.72 -4.23
N THR A 138 -2.64 -17.85 -4.70
CA THR A 138 -1.42 -17.57 -3.94
C THR A 138 -0.75 -16.30 -4.44
N TYR A 139 -0.50 -15.34 -3.54
CA TYR A 139 0.18 -14.08 -3.83
C TYR A 139 1.59 -14.08 -3.25
N GLU A 140 2.58 -13.77 -4.08
CA GLU A 140 3.96 -13.57 -3.67
C GLU A 140 4.23 -12.08 -3.43
N VAL A 141 4.70 -11.71 -2.24
CA VAL A 141 5.01 -10.30 -1.91
C VAL A 141 6.29 -9.87 -2.60
N VAL A 142 6.22 -8.84 -3.45
CA VAL A 142 7.39 -8.24 -4.09
C VAL A 142 7.93 -7.08 -3.26
N ASN A 143 7.09 -6.13 -2.85
CA ASN A 143 7.49 -4.96 -2.06
C ASN A 143 6.47 -4.66 -0.96
N ILE A 144 6.96 -4.08 0.14
CA ILE A 144 6.14 -3.63 1.26
C ILE A 144 6.10 -2.10 1.23
N LEU A 145 4.93 -1.53 0.95
CA LEU A 145 4.75 -0.07 0.92
C LEU A 145 4.31 0.46 2.29
N GLU A 146 3.57 -0.35 3.04
CA GLU A 146 3.12 -0.03 4.39
C GLU A 146 2.78 -1.31 5.15
N ALA A 147 3.09 -1.33 6.45
CA ALA A 147 2.60 -2.31 7.40
C ALA A 147 2.36 -1.64 8.76
N ARG A 148 1.15 -1.75 9.29
CA ARG A 148 0.78 -1.13 10.58
C ARG A 148 -0.36 -1.86 11.25
N ASN A 149 -0.59 -1.55 12.53
CA ASN A 149 -1.79 -2.01 13.21
C ASN A 149 -3.06 -1.53 12.48
N ILE A 150 -4.08 -2.39 12.48
CA ILE A 150 -5.40 -2.10 11.94
C ILE A 150 -6.08 -0.96 12.73
N SER A 151 -6.90 -0.17 12.05
CA SER A 151 -7.74 0.90 12.55
C SER A 151 -9.16 0.76 12.00
N ASP A 152 -10.13 1.43 12.63
CA ASP A 152 -11.56 1.26 12.30
C ASP A 152 -11.90 1.65 10.85
N ILE A 153 -11.13 2.55 10.23
CA ILE A 153 -11.37 3.02 8.86
C ILE A 153 -10.71 2.15 7.78
N ASP A 154 -9.99 1.10 8.17
CA ASP A 154 -9.29 0.25 7.21
C ASP A 154 -10.27 -0.65 6.47
N CYS A 155 -10.20 -0.60 5.14
CA CYS A 155 -11.07 -1.33 4.23
C CYS A 155 -12.58 -0.96 4.32
N GLU A 156 -12.93 0.17 4.95
CA GLU A 156 -14.24 0.83 4.75
C GLU A 156 -14.37 1.48 3.36
#